data_AF-A0AAX3ANZ7-F1
#
_entry.id   AF-A0AAX3ANZ7-F1
#
_cell.length_a   1.000
_cell.length_b   1.000
_cell.length_c   1.000
_cell.angle_alpha   90.00
_cell.angle_beta   90.00
_cell.angle_gamma   90.00
#
_symmetry.space_group_name_H-M   'P 1'
#
loop_
_entity.id
_entity.type
_entity.pdbx_description
1 polymer ?
#
loop_
_entity_poly.entity_id
_entity_poly.type
_entity_poly.pdbx_seq_one_letter_code
_entity_poly.pdbx_strand_id
1 'polypeptide(L)'
;MERLDDISEEVAEYITKAAFLAENPKQQVEILSTLPGVGAATSTVLLAFNDPENYAIGDRYMNDELLGKDKQITATSYPKLLKTIREIAPDSIPLRTVEKAYFQRYIEKNDP
;
A
#
# COMPACT_ATOMS: atom_id res chain seq x y z
N MET A 1 24.53 -6.10 22.56
CA MET A 1 24.31 -5.58 21.21
C MET A 1 22.84 -5.19 21.17
N GLU A 2 22.56 -3.91 21.39
CA GLU A 2 21.21 -3.36 21.33
C GLU A 2 20.72 -3.52 19.88
N ARG A 3 19.57 -4.14 19.65
CA ARG A 3 19.00 -4.21 18.29
C ARG A 3 18.73 -2.77 17.86
N LEU A 4 19.15 -2.40 16.65
CA LEU A 4 18.75 -1.15 15.98
C LEU A 4 17.23 -1.08 15.68
N ASP A 5 16.42 -1.92 16.33
CA ASP A 5 15.06 -2.29 15.92
C ASP A 5 13.97 -1.72 16.83
N ASP A 6 14.30 -1.11 17.97
CA ASP A 6 13.31 -0.55 18.89
C ASP A 6 13.30 0.98 18.79
N ILE A 7 12.40 1.51 17.96
CA ILE A 7 11.94 2.89 18.11
C ILE A 7 10.92 2.94 19.25
N SER A 8 10.85 4.05 19.99
CA SER A 8 9.80 4.19 21.01
C SER A 8 8.42 4.31 20.35
N GLU A 9 7.38 3.97 21.12
CA GLU A 9 5.98 4.15 20.70
C GLU A 9 5.71 5.61 20.30
N GLU A 10 6.30 6.59 21.01
CA GLU A 10 6.12 8.01 20.68
C GLU A 10 6.74 8.36 19.32
N VAL A 11 7.89 7.76 18.98
CA VAL A 11 8.51 7.95 17.67
C VAL A 11 7.66 7.31 16.57
N ALA A 12 7.13 6.10 16.80
CA ALA A 12 6.23 5.44 15.86
C ALA A 12 4.95 6.25 15.62
N GLU A 13 4.34 6.77 16.69
CA GLU A 13 3.20 7.67 16.62
C GLU A 13 3.52 8.96 15.85
N TYR A 14 4.67 9.57 16.10
CA TYR A 14 5.08 10.79 15.40
C TYR A 14 5.23 10.55 13.90
N ILE A 15 5.93 9.48 13.50
CA ILE A 15 6.15 9.13 12.08
C ILE A 15 4.82 8.81 11.40
N THR A 16 3.96 8.01 12.04
CA THR A 16 2.64 7.68 11.48
C THR A 16 1.76 8.91 11.34
N LYS A 17 1.67 9.78 12.36
CA LYS A 17 0.95 11.07 12.26
C LYS A 17 1.49 11.93 11.11
N ALA A 18 2.81 12.05 10.98
CA ALA A 18 3.44 12.80 9.89
C ALA A 18 3.09 12.22 8.52
N ALA A 19 3.06 10.89 8.39
CA ALA A 19 2.62 10.25 7.16
C ALA A 19 1.16 10.57 6.84
N PHE A 20 0.23 10.41 7.78
CA PHE A 20 -1.19 10.66 7.53
C PHE A 20 -1.56 12.14 7.32
N LEU A 21 -0.68 13.07 7.69
CA LEU A 21 -0.80 14.49 7.35
C LEU A 21 -0.31 14.82 5.93
N ALA A 22 0.50 13.96 5.31
CA ALA A 22 0.95 14.16 3.94
C ALA A 22 -0.20 13.90 2.95
N GLU A 23 -0.32 14.76 1.93
CA GLU A 23 -1.38 14.66 0.92
C GLU A 23 -0.99 13.78 -0.28
N ASN A 24 0.28 13.41 -0.39
CA ASN A 24 0.80 12.66 -1.52
C ASN A 24 1.07 11.18 -1.14
N PRO A 25 0.43 10.20 -1.80
CA PRO A 25 0.65 8.77 -1.52
C PRO A 25 2.10 8.31 -1.61
N LYS A 26 2.92 8.92 -2.47
CA LYS A 26 4.36 8.63 -2.53
C LYS A 26 5.04 9.01 -1.22
N GLN A 27 4.80 10.24 -0.76
CA GLN A 27 5.41 10.76 0.47
C GLN A 27 4.94 9.98 1.69
N GLN A 28 3.65 9.64 1.75
CA GLN A 28 3.10 8.78 2.80
C GLN A 28 3.85 7.45 2.89
N VAL A 29 4.07 6.78 1.75
CA VAL A 29 4.84 5.52 1.72
C VAL A 29 6.31 5.75 2.10
N GLU A 30 6.94 6.83 1.63
CA GLU A 30 8.33 7.16 2.00
C GLU A 30 8.46 7.37 3.52
N ILE A 31 7.55 8.11 4.14
CA ILE A 31 7.55 8.37 5.59
C ILE A 31 7.29 7.09 6.38
N LEU A 32 6.23 6.34 6.05
CA LEU A 32 5.90 5.10 6.76
C LEU A 32 7.02 4.06 6.65
N SER A 33 7.73 4.02 5.51
CA SER A 33 8.82 3.07 5.30
C SER A 33 10.09 3.41 6.09
N THR A 34 10.10 4.50 6.86
CA THR A 34 11.18 4.81 7.82
C THR A 34 11.02 4.06 9.15
N LEU A 35 9.83 3.49 9.41
CA LEU A 35 9.62 2.64 10.59
C LEU A 35 10.39 1.32 10.42
N PRO A 36 11.13 0.86 11.45
CA PRO A 36 11.79 -0.43 11.40
C PRO A 36 10.82 -1.57 11.07
N GLY A 37 11.18 -2.41 10.09
CA GLY A 37 10.34 -3.52 9.64
C GLY A 37 9.16 -3.15 8.73
N VAL A 38 8.95 -1.87 8.43
CA VAL A 38 7.91 -1.41 7.50
C VAL A 38 8.53 -1.09 6.15
N GLY A 39 8.28 -1.96 5.16
CA GLY A 39 8.62 -1.69 3.76
C GLY A 39 7.46 -1.06 3.00
N ALA A 40 7.68 -0.69 1.73
CA ALA A 40 6.66 -0.06 0.89
C ALA A 40 5.34 -0.85 0.84
N ALA A 41 5.40 -2.18 0.72
CA ALA A 41 4.21 -3.03 0.75
C ALA A 41 3.42 -2.87 2.04
N THR A 42 4.07 -2.98 3.21
CA THR A 42 3.44 -2.79 4.52
C THR A 42 2.91 -1.36 4.68
N SER A 43 3.61 -0.35 4.17
CA SER A 43 3.12 1.03 4.16
C SER A 43 1.78 1.15 3.41
N THR A 44 1.63 0.49 2.26
CA THR A 44 0.34 0.48 1.53
C THR A 44 -0.77 -0.24 2.31
N VAL A 45 -0.43 -1.24 3.13
CA VAL A 45 -1.39 -1.90 4.05
C VAL A 45 -1.90 -0.88 5.05
N LEU A 46 -1.01 -0.15 5.73
CA LEU A 46 -1.39 0.84 6.74
C LEU A 46 -2.31 1.93 6.15
N LEU A 47 -2.00 2.42 4.95
CA LEU A 47 -2.83 3.41 4.26
C LEU A 47 -4.22 2.86 3.90
N ALA A 48 -4.28 1.65 3.31
CA ALA A 48 -5.54 1.03 2.91
C ALA A 48 -6.43 0.59 4.10
N PHE A 49 -5.83 0.30 5.26
CA PHE A 49 -6.59 0.03 6.48
C PHE A 49 -7.18 1.31 7.08
N ASN A 50 -6.47 2.43 7.00
CA ASN A 50 -6.94 3.71 7.52
C ASN A 50 -7.99 4.36 6.60
N ASP A 51 -7.78 4.32 5.28
CA ASP A 51 -8.68 4.89 4.30
C ASP A 51 -8.89 3.92 3.11
N PRO A 52 -9.77 2.92 3.27
CA PRO A 52 -10.03 1.91 2.25
C PRO A 52 -10.74 2.45 1.00
N GLU A 53 -11.32 3.65 1.09
CA GLU A 53 -11.99 4.30 -0.04
C GLU A 53 -10.98 4.77 -1.08
N ASN A 54 -9.88 5.38 -0.62
CA ASN A 54 -8.88 6.03 -1.49
C ASN A 54 -7.58 5.26 -1.64
N TYR A 55 -7.35 4.21 -0.84
CA TYR A 55 -6.11 3.43 -0.89
C TYR A 55 -6.38 1.94 -1.10
N ALA A 56 -5.43 1.31 -1.78
CA ALA A 56 -5.38 -0.13 -2.01
C ALA A 56 -3.99 -0.67 -1.60
N ILE A 57 -3.90 -1.98 -1.38
CA ILE A 57 -2.64 -2.62 -1.03
C ILE A 57 -1.85 -2.90 -2.31
N GLY A 58 -0.57 -2.53 -2.33
CA GLY A 58 0.34 -2.83 -3.44
C GLY A 58 0.85 -4.26 -3.40
N ASP A 59 -0.03 -5.25 -3.38
CA ASP A 59 0.34 -6.66 -3.35
C ASP A 59 0.96 -7.14 -4.68
N ARG A 60 1.65 -8.28 -4.64
CA ARG A 60 2.35 -8.81 -5.82
C ARG A 60 1.40 -9.14 -6.98
N TYR A 61 0.18 -9.59 -6.69
CA TYR A 61 -0.76 -10.10 -7.68
C TYR A 61 -1.32 -8.96 -8.53
N MET A 62 -1.69 -7.87 -7.87
CA MET A 62 -2.20 -6.68 -8.53
C MET A 62 -1.07 -5.92 -9.22
N ASN A 63 0.13 -5.87 -8.64
CA ASN A 63 1.28 -5.23 -9.29
C ASN A 63 1.65 -5.93 -10.60
N ASP A 64 1.67 -7.27 -10.61
CA ASP A 64 1.98 -8.06 -11.81
C ASP A 64 1.00 -7.77 -12.95
N GLU A 65 -0.29 -7.68 -12.63
CA GLU A 65 -1.37 -7.42 -13.59
C GLU A 65 -1.41 -5.95 -14.06
N LEU A 66 -1.20 -4.97 -13.17
CA LEU A 66 -1.41 -3.55 -13.46
C LEU A 66 -0.14 -2.74 -13.75
N LEU A 67 1.00 -3.13 -13.19
CA LEU A 67 2.27 -2.45 -13.35
C LEU A 67 3.25 -3.23 -14.24
N GLY A 68 2.97 -4.51 -14.47
CA GLY A 68 3.79 -5.47 -15.22
C GLY A 68 4.45 -6.50 -14.30
N LYS A 69 4.79 -7.67 -14.88
CA LYS A 69 5.30 -8.85 -14.16
C LYS A 69 6.52 -8.56 -13.26
N ASP A 70 6.55 -9.24 -12.13
CA ASP A 70 7.60 -9.26 -11.10
C ASP A 70 7.89 -7.90 -10.48
N LYS A 71 6.93 -6.97 -10.54
CA LYS A 71 7.11 -5.66 -9.93
C LYS A 71 6.71 -5.65 -8.48
N GLN A 72 7.69 -5.38 -7.63
CA GLN A 72 7.44 -4.99 -6.25
C GLN A 72 6.91 -3.55 -6.21
N ILE A 73 6.02 -3.28 -5.26
CA ILE A 73 5.55 -1.91 -5.04
C ILE A 73 6.67 -1.07 -4.45
N THR A 74 6.75 0.18 -4.92
CA THR A 74 7.67 1.19 -4.40
C THR A 74 6.87 2.46 -4.13
N ALA A 75 7.40 3.38 -3.32
CA ALA A 75 6.78 4.68 -3.14
C ALA A 75 6.51 5.40 -4.47
N THR A 76 7.44 5.30 -5.42
CA THR A 76 7.33 5.93 -6.74
C THR A 76 6.23 5.30 -7.60
N SER A 77 6.07 3.97 -7.55
CA SER A 77 5.04 3.27 -8.34
C SER A 77 3.66 3.28 -7.70
N TYR A 78 3.56 3.59 -6.39
CA TYR A 78 2.29 3.52 -5.67
C TYR A 78 1.21 4.51 -6.15
N PRO A 79 1.48 5.81 -6.38
CA PRO A 79 0.47 6.71 -6.95
C PRO A 79 -0.03 6.24 -8.32
N LYS A 80 0.85 5.66 -9.14
CA LYS A 80 0.46 5.11 -10.45
C LYS A 80 -0.52 3.95 -10.29
N LEU A 81 -0.26 3.06 -9.34
CA LEU A 81 -1.16 1.95 -9.02
C LEU A 81 -2.56 2.46 -8.63
N LEU A 82 -2.63 3.37 -7.66
CA LEU A 82 -3.92 3.94 -7.19
C LEU A 82 -4.69 4.59 -8.33
N LYS A 83 -3.99 5.37 -9.17
CA LYS A 83 -4.59 5.98 -10.36
C LYS A 83 -5.12 4.93 -11.33
N THR A 84 -4.34 3.88 -11.63
CA THR A 84 -4.78 2.81 -12.53
C THR A 84 -6.01 2.09 -12.00
N ILE A 85 -6.09 1.81 -10.69
CA ILE A 85 -7.27 1.18 -10.09
C ILE A 85 -8.50 2.11 -10.18
N ARG A 86 -8.32 3.42 -9.91
CA ARG A 86 -9.41 4.39 -10.00
C ARG A 86 -9.92 4.55 -11.44
N GLU A 87 -9.06 4.44 -12.44
CA GLU A 87 -9.45 4.55 -13.85
C GLU A 87 -10.27 3.34 -14.35
N ILE A 88 -10.14 2.17 -13.72
CA ILE A 88 -10.83 0.93 -14.15
C ILE A 88 -12.07 0.62 -13.31
N ALA A 89 -12.23 1.25 -12.15
CA ALA A 89 -13.32 1.01 -11.22
C ALA A 89 -14.27 2.22 -11.16
N PRO A 90 -15.59 2.02 -11.02
CA PRO A 90 -16.50 3.13 -10.76
C PRO A 90 -16.10 3.90 -9.50
N ASP A 91 -16.30 5.21 -9.49
CA ASP A 91 -15.96 6.07 -8.34
C ASP A 91 -16.66 5.66 -7.04
N SER A 92 -17.82 5.00 -7.15
CA SER A 92 -18.58 4.47 -6.02
C SER A 92 -17.97 3.21 -5.38
N ILE A 93 -16.93 2.64 -5.97
CA ILE A 93 -16.28 1.43 -5.47
C ILE A 93 -15.00 1.83 -4.70
N PRO A 94 -14.87 1.40 -3.43
CA PRO A 94 -13.65 1.62 -2.65
C PRO A 94 -12.45 0.95 -3.33
N LEU A 95 -11.28 1.60 -3.39
CA LEU A 95 -10.12 1.01 -4.06
C LEU A 95 -9.70 -0.32 -3.41
N ARG A 96 -9.85 -0.44 -2.10
CA ARG A 96 -9.62 -1.69 -1.36
C ARG A 96 -10.51 -2.85 -1.83
N THR A 97 -11.72 -2.56 -2.31
CA THR A 97 -12.62 -3.60 -2.85
C THR A 97 -12.12 -4.10 -4.20
N VAL A 98 -11.59 -3.21 -5.03
CA VAL A 98 -11.04 -3.58 -6.35
C VAL A 98 -9.82 -4.48 -6.18
N GLU A 99 -8.90 -4.12 -5.28
CA GLU A 99 -7.73 -4.95 -4.98
C GLU A 99 -8.13 -6.35 -4.48
N LYS A 100 -9.12 -6.45 -3.58
CA LYS A 100 -9.61 -7.75 -3.10
C LYS A 100 -10.18 -8.60 -4.24
N ALA A 101 -10.83 -7.97 -5.22
CA ALA A 101 -11.33 -8.67 -6.39
C ALA A 101 -10.19 -9.23 -7.27
N TYR A 102 -9.07 -8.50 -7.41
CA TYR A 102 -7.87 -9.01 -8.08
C TYR A 102 -7.27 -10.20 -7.33
N PHE A 103 -7.18 -10.11 -6.00
CA PHE A 103 -6.72 -11.23 -5.18
C PHE A 103 -7.62 -12.47 -5.31
N GLN A 104 -8.93 -12.30 -5.22
CA GLN A 104 -9.90 -13.40 -5.39
C GLN A 104 -9.77 -14.05 -6.77
N ARG A 105 -9.66 -13.23 -7.84
CA ARG A 105 -9.43 -13.73 -9.20
C ARG A 105 -8.12 -14.50 -9.33
N TYR A 106 -7.07 -14.09 -8.62
CA TYR A 106 -5.80 -14.83 -8.60
C TYR A 106 -5.96 -16.20 -7.96
N ILE A 107 -6.65 -16.31 -6.82
CA ILE A 107 -6.96 -17.58 -6.15
C ILE A 107 -7.69 -18.50 -7.12
N GLU A 108 -8.81 -18.06 -7.69
CA GLU A 108 -9.64 -18.88 -8.58
C GLU A 108 -8.89 -19.42 -9.82
N LYS A 109 -7.87 -18.69 -10.29
CA LYS A 109 -7.05 -19.13 -11.43
C LYS A 109 -5.94 -20.11 -11.08
N ASN A 110 -5.42 -20.07 -9.85
CA ASN A 110 -4.16 -20.75 -9.49
C ASN A 110 -4.31 -21.78 -8.36
N ASP A 111 -5.41 -21.75 -7.61
CA ASP A 111 -5.74 -22.67 -6.52
C ASP A 111 -7.24 -23.04 -6.57
N PRO A 112 -7.67 -23.82 -7.59
CA PRO A 112 -9.07 -24.13 -7.86
C PRO A 112 -9.68 -25.20 -6.93
#